data_AF-A0A965MMH5-F1
#
_entry.id   AF-A0A965MMH5-F1
#
_cell.length_a   1.000
_cell.length_b   1.000
_cell.length_c   1.000
_cell.angle_alpha   90.00
_cell.angle_beta   90.00
_cell.angle_gamma   90.00
#
_symmetry.space_group_name_H-M   'P 1'
#
loop_
_entity.id
_entity.type
_entity.pdbx_description
1 polymer ?
#
loop_
_entity_poly.entity_id
_entity_poly.type
_entity_poly.pdbx_seq_one_letter_code
_entity_poly.pdbx_strand_id
1 'polypeptide(L)'
;MYTAFVRSDLFHAGFSCDGQPFIAESYYVIIENEDGRRFRHEARFRSTKRVVDEETGDPCFLDLRDEASAKAEKLAERVNAALTAGRALNGRHWSEDSPAYGSLEYQRRIELQ
;
A
#
# COMPACT_ATOMS: atom_id res chain seq x y z
N MET A 1 6.74 11.84 -16.48
CA MET A 1 5.39 11.19 -16.41
C MET A 1 5.29 10.37 -15.12
N TYR A 2 4.11 10.13 -14.54
CA TYR A 2 3.95 9.24 -13.37
C TYR A 2 3.50 7.84 -13.78
N THR A 3 3.94 6.83 -13.03
CA THR A 3 3.51 5.43 -13.17
C THR A 3 3.10 4.88 -11.80
N ALA A 4 1.99 4.14 -11.75
CA ALA A 4 1.47 3.52 -10.54
C ALA A 4 2.01 2.10 -10.33
N PHE A 5 2.36 1.78 -9.09
CA PHE A 5 2.89 0.50 -8.65
C PHE A 5 2.19 0.01 -7.38
N VAL A 6 2.09 -1.31 -7.23
CA VAL A 6 1.68 -1.94 -5.96
C VAL A 6 2.91 -2.13 -5.07
N ARG A 7 2.73 -1.86 -3.78
CA ARG A 7 3.69 -2.13 -2.70
C ARG A 7 2.97 -2.81 -1.55
N SER A 8 3.73 -3.52 -0.72
CA SER A 8 3.25 -4.07 0.54
C SER A 8 4.03 -3.49 1.71
N ASP A 9 3.41 -3.52 2.88
CA ASP A 9 4.02 -3.21 4.18
C ASP A 9 3.52 -4.23 5.21
N LEU A 10 4.28 -4.43 6.27
CA LEU A 10 3.88 -5.31 7.37
C LEU A 10 3.08 -4.53 8.40
N PHE A 11 2.05 -5.15 8.98
CA PHE A 11 1.27 -4.58 10.06
C PHE A 11 0.93 -5.61 11.12
N HIS A 12 0.79 -5.15 12.36
CA HIS A 12 0.32 -5.97 13.47
C HIS A 12 -1.20 -6.12 13.38
N ALA A 13 -1.68 -7.34 13.11
CA ALA A 13 -3.09 -7.63 12.90
C ALA A 13 -3.81 -8.06 14.19
N GLY A 14 -3.08 -8.48 15.21
CA GLY A 14 -3.60 -8.85 16.52
C GLY A 14 -2.74 -9.91 17.19
N PHE A 15 -3.27 -10.53 18.23
CA PHE A 15 -2.61 -11.63 18.93
C PHE A 15 -3.28 -12.96 18.60
N SER A 16 -2.49 -14.03 18.48
CA SER A 16 -2.98 -15.40 18.41
C SER A 16 -3.54 -15.86 19.76
N CYS A 17 -4.17 -17.05 19.78
CA CYS A 17 -4.63 -17.70 21.01
C CYS A 17 -3.51 -17.87 22.07
N ASP A 18 -2.26 -18.05 21.64
CA ASP A 18 -1.09 -18.15 22.52
C ASP A 18 -0.50 -16.78 22.94
N GLY A 19 -1.17 -15.67 22.60
CA GLY A 19 -0.71 -14.32 22.93
C GLY A 19 0.47 -13.83 22.09
N GLN A 20 0.82 -14.54 21.00
CA GLN A 20 1.89 -14.12 20.09
C GLN A 20 1.38 -13.09 19.08
N PRO A 21 2.18 -12.07 18.71
CA PRO A 21 1.77 -11.09 17.71
C PRO A 21 1.64 -11.75 16.34
N PHE A 22 0.49 -11.58 15.70
CA PHE A 22 0.23 -11.96 14.33
C PHE A 22 0.55 -10.78 13.41
N ILE A 23 1.63 -10.93 12.64
CA ILE A 23 2.08 -9.94 11.66
C ILE A 23 1.58 -10.36 10.27
N ALA A 24 0.96 -9.43 9.57
CA ALA A 24 0.38 -9.67 8.25
C ALA A 24 0.78 -8.56 7.26
N GLU A 25 0.49 -8.77 5.98
CA GLU A 25 0.82 -7.84 4.92
C GLU A 25 -0.35 -6.90 4.62
N SER A 26 -0.05 -5.67 4.22
CA SER A 26 -1.03 -4.73 3.70
C SER A 26 -0.51 -4.17 2.39
N TYR A 27 -1.30 -4.32 1.34
CA TYR A 27 -0.99 -3.76 0.03
C TYR A 27 -1.50 -2.33 -0.09
N TYR A 28 -0.78 -1.51 -0.84
CA TYR A 28 -1.13 -0.13 -1.15
C TYR A 28 -0.55 0.25 -2.51
N VAL A 29 -1.03 1.37 -3.06
CA VAL A 29 -0.59 1.88 -4.36
C VAL A 29 0.26 3.12 -4.17
N ILE A 30 1.37 3.19 -4.89
CA ILE A 30 2.19 4.39 -5.04
C ILE A 30 2.19 4.85 -6.50
N ILE A 31 2.40 6.14 -6.73
CA ILE A 31 2.81 6.67 -8.02
C ILE A 31 4.22 7.22 -7.91
N GLU A 32 5.03 7.01 -8.95
CA GLU A 32 6.40 7.48 -9.03
C GLU A 32 6.64 8.16 -10.39
N ASN A 33 7.33 9.30 -10.41
CA ASN A 33 7.80 9.92 -11.66
C ASN A 33 9.26 9.54 -11.98
N GLU A 34 9.74 9.97 -13.15
CA GLU A 34 11.10 9.70 -13.62
C GLU A 34 12.20 10.30 -12.72
N ASP A 35 11.90 11.37 -11.97
CA ASP A 35 12.84 11.96 -11.01
C ASP A 35 12.85 11.22 -9.65
N GLY A 36 11.97 10.23 -9.48
CA GLY A 36 11.79 9.44 -8.27
C GLY A 36 10.94 10.11 -7.19
N ARG A 37 10.15 11.14 -7.53
CA ARG A 37 9.11 11.69 -6.66
C ARG A 37 8.00 10.67 -6.48
N ARG A 38 7.64 10.40 -5.22
CA ARG A 38 6.63 9.41 -4.87
C ARG A 38 5.43 10.02 -4.17
N PHE A 39 4.26 9.47 -4.47
CA PHE A 39 3.05 9.69 -3.69
C PHE A 39 2.39 8.35 -3.38
N ARG A 40 1.86 8.24 -2.18
CA ARG A 40 1.16 7.06 -1.68
C ARG A 40 -0.34 7.32 -1.66
N HIS A 41 -1.11 6.36 -2.16
CA HIS A 41 -2.57 6.39 -2.04
C HIS A 41 -3.00 6.05 -0.61
N GLU A 42 -4.06 6.69 -0.10
CA GLU A 42 -4.55 6.47 1.27
C GLU A 42 -5.12 5.05 1.49
N ALA A 43 -5.70 4.46 0.44
CA ALA A 43 -6.31 3.14 0.51
C ALA A 43 -5.28 2.05 0.83
N ARG A 44 -5.60 1.23 1.84
CA ARG A 44 -4.84 0.06 2.25
C ARG A 44 -5.69 -1.19 2.16
N PHE A 45 -5.12 -2.24 1.59
CA PHE A 45 -5.75 -3.53 1.41
C PHE A 45 -5.06 -4.55 2.32
N ARG A 46 -5.69 -4.85 3.45
CA ARG A 46 -5.12 -5.78 4.44
C ARG A 46 -5.23 -7.21 3.92
N SER A 47 -4.14 -7.96 4.00
CA SER A 47 -4.06 -9.36 3.62
C SER A 47 -4.69 -10.31 4.64
N THR A 48 -5.25 -9.78 5.72
CA THR A 48 -5.93 -10.59 6.73
C THR A 48 -7.10 -9.85 7.37
N LYS A 49 -8.05 -10.64 7.86
CA LYS A 49 -9.16 -10.19 8.69
C LYS A 49 -9.23 -11.06 9.94
N ARG A 50 -9.19 -10.42 11.11
CA ARG A 50 -9.45 -11.08 12.38
C ARG A 50 -10.94 -11.41 12.48
N VAL A 51 -11.24 -12.66 12.77
CA VAL A 51 -12.58 -13.21 13.01
C VAL A 51 -12.53 -13.96 14.33
N VAL A 52 -13.66 -14.06 15.03
CA VAL A 52 -13.79 -14.89 16.23
C VAL A 52 -14.52 -16.15 15.81
N ASP A 53 -13.95 -17.31 16.12
CA ASP A 53 -14.60 -18.60 15.87
C ASP A 53 -15.83 -18.74 16.78
N GLU A 54 -16.99 -19.10 16.22
CA GLU A 54 -18.23 -19.21 16.98
C GLU A 54 -18.26 -20.46 17.90
N GLU A 55 -17.48 -21.50 17.57
CA GLU A 55 -17.42 -22.74 18.35
C GLU A 55 -16.41 -22.66 19.50
N THR A 56 -15.24 -22.06 19.26
CA THR A 56 -14.18 -22.01 20.29
C THR A 56 -14.04 -20.65 20.98
N GLY A 57 -14.58 -19.58 20.38
CA GLY A 57 -14.38 -18.21 20.86
C GLY A 57 -12.98 -17.65 20.62
N ASP A 58 -12.11 -18.39 19.90
CA ASP A 58 -10.73 -18.01 19.66
C ASP A 58 -10.59 -17.05 18.47
N PRO A 59 -9.59 -16.14 18.48
CA PRO A 59 -9.30 -15.29 17.34
C PRO A 59 -8.64 -16.09 16.20
N CYS A 60 -9.32 -16.12 15.06
CA CYS A 60 -8.79 -16.64 13.80
C CYS A 60 -8.43 -15.49 12.84
N PHE A 61 -7.42 -15.71 12.00
CA PHE A 61 -6.98 -14.75 11.00
C PHE A 61 -7.19 -15.34 9.61
N LEU A 62 -8.18 -14.82 8.89
CA LEU A 62 -8.44 -15.26 7.52
C LEU A 62 -7.31 -14.79 6.60
N ASP A 63 -6.85 -15.67 5.72
CA ASP A 63 -5.90 -15.31 4.66
C ASP A 63 -6.65 -14.66 3.50
N LEU A 64 -6.35 -13.39 3.27
CA LEU A 64 -6.94 -12.57 2.20
C LEU A 64 -5.83 -11.99 1.31
N ARG A 65 -4.64 -12.60 1.26
CA ARG A 65 -3.50 -12.11 0.46
C ARG A 65 -3.88 -11.93 -1.01
N ASP A 66 -4.46 -12.95 -1.63
CA ASP A 66 -4.83 -12.92 -3.04
C ASP A 66 -5.93 -11.87 -3.34
N GLU A 67 -6.91 -11.73 -2.45
CA GLU A 67 -7.95 -10.72 -2.62
C GLU A 67 -7.40 -9.30 -2.44
N ALA A 68 -6.51 -9.11 -1.46
CA ALA A 68 -5.92 -7.83 -1.15
C ALA A 68 -4.94 -7.36 -2.23
N SER A 69 -4.11 -8.26 -2.77
CA SER A 69 -3.21 -7.97 -3.89
C SER A 69 -4.00 -7.62 -5.15
N ALA A 70 -5.00 -8.43 -5.52
CA ALA A 70 -5.84 -8.17 -6.69
C ALA A 70 -6.58 -6.83 -6.62
N LYS A 71 -7.05 -6.42 -5.43
CA LYS A 71 -7.66 -5.09 -5.24
C LYS A 71 -6.66 -3.96 -5.44
N ALA A 72 -5.43 -4.12 -4.95
CA ALA A 72 -4.37 -3.13 -5.13
C ALA A 72 -3.93 -3.03 -6.59
N GLU A 73 -3.78 -4.17 -7.28
CA GLU A 73 -3.45 -4.25 -8.70
C GLU A 73 -4.51 -3.56 -9.55
N LYS A 74 -5.80 -3.88 -9.32
CA LYS A 74 -6.91 -3.23 -10.02
C LYS A 74 -6.94 -1.71 -9.79
N LEU A 75 -6.55 -1.24 -8.60
CA LEU A 75 -6.41 0.19 -8.34
C LEU A 75 -5.24 0.78 -9.14
N ALA A 76 -4.08 0.13 -9.13
CA ALA A 76 -2.90 0.58 -9.88
C ALA A 76 -3.17 0.65 -11.40
N GLU A 77 -3.84 -0.35 -11.97
CA GLU A 77 -4.28 -0.36 -13.37
C GLU A 77 -5.19 0.82 -13.70
N ARG A 78 -6.18 1.10 -12.85
CA ARG A 78 -7.10 2.24 -13.02
C ARG A 78 -6.36 3.58 -12.96
N VAL A 79 -5.40 3.71 -12.05
CA VAL A 79 -4.58 4.92 -11.92
C VAL A 79 -3.69 5.08 -13.15
N ASN A 80 -3.02 4.03 -13.60
CA ASN A 80 -2.22 4.04 -14.83
C ASN A 80 -3.07 4.42 -16.05
N ALA A 81 -4.25 3.84 -16.21
CA ALA A 81 -5.17 4.20 -17.29
C ALA A 81 -5.58 5.69 -17.25
N ALA A 82 -5.83 6.23 -16.05
CA ALA A 82 -6.13 7.65 -15.88
C ALA A 82 -4.94 8.55 -16.25
N LEU A 83 -3.73 8.19 -15.82
CA LEU A 83 -2.49 8.90 -16.12
C LEU A 83 -2.17 8.89 -17.62
N THR A 84 -2.30 7.74 -18.29
CA THR A 84 -2.11 7.61 -19.74
C THR A 84 -3.14 8.44 -20.52
N ALA A 85 -4.37 8.53 -20.02
CA ALA A 85 -5.42 9.37 -20.61
C ALA A 85 -5.26 10.87 -20.32
N GLY A 86 -4.19 11.29 -19.61
CA GLY A 86 -3.96 12.68 -19.22
C GLY A 86 -4.97 13.22 -18.20
N ARG A 87 -5.69 12.33 -17.49
CA ARG A 87 -6.67 12.74 -16.47
C ARG A 87 -5.95 13.11 -15.18
N ALA A 88 -6.38 14.20 -14.56
CA ALA A 88 -5.88 14.59 -13.25
C ALA A 88 -6.33 13.58 -12.18
N LEU A 89 -5.40 13.18 -11.31
CA LEU A 89 -5.72 12.41 -10.11
C LEU A 89 -6.26 13.35 -9.03
N ASN A 90 -7.25 12.89 -8.26
CA ASN A 90 -7.76 13.66 -7.13
C ASN A 90 -6.74 13.64 -5.99
N GLY A 91 -6.02 14.75 -5.80
CA GLY A 91 -4.95 14.89 -4.81
C GLY A 91 -5.35 14.62 -3.36
N ARG A 92 -6.64 14.60 -3.01
CA ARG A 92 -7.10 14.29 -1.64
C ARG A 92 -6.76 12.87 -1.19
N HIS A 93 -6.65 11.93 -2.12
CA HIS A 93 -6.37 10.53 -1.82
C HIS A 93 -4.87 10.20 -1.84
N TRP A 94 -4.01 11.20 -2.08
CA TRP A 94 -2.57 10.99 -2.26
C TRP A 94 -1.80 11.82 -1.24
N SER A 95 -0.84 11.19 -0.57
CA SER A 95 0.10 11.85 0.32
C SER A 95 1.51 11.72 -0.25
N GLU A 96 2.33 12.76 -0.10
CA GLU A 96 3.73 12.67 -0.52
C GLU A 96 4.46 11.60 0.30
N ASP A 97 5.23 10.77 -0.39
CA ASP A 97 6.05 9.71 0.21
C ASP A 97 7.54 10.04 0.02
N SER A 98 8.40 9.38 0.77
CA SER A 98 9.85 9.53 0.60
C SER A 98 10.25 9.26 -0.85
N PRO A 99 11.07 10.12 -1.48
CA PRO A 99 11.52 9.90 -2.84
C PRO A 99 12.29 8.58 -2.97
N ALA A 100 12.35 8.05 -4.18
CA ALA A 100 13.09 6.84 -4.48
C ALA A 100 14.56 6.99 -4.08
N TYR A 101 15.07 6.07 -3.25
CA TYR A 101 16.46 6.11 -2.82
C TYR A 101 17.41 6.13 -4.03
N GLY A 102 18.34 7.09 -4.04
CA GLY A 102 19.28 7.29 -5.15
C GLY A 102 18.73 8.04 -6.36
N SER A 103 17.46 8.47 -6.36
CA SER A 103 16.89 9.28 -7.44
C SER A 103 17.34 10.75 -7.39
N LEU A 104 17.08 11.49 -8.47
CA LEU A 104 17.35 12.93 -8.52
C LEU A 104 16.62 13.70 -7.42
N GLU A 105 15.35 13.38 -7.15
CA GLU A 105 14.61 13.98 -6.04
C GLU A 105 15.17 13.61 -4.67
N TYR A 106 15.71 12.40 -4.51
CA TYR A 106 16.37 12.02 -3.27
C TYR A 106 17.66 12.84 -3.04
N GLN A 107 18.47 13.02 -4.09
CA GLN A 107 19.69 13.84 -4.03
C GLN A 107 19.38 15.30 -3.71
N ARG A 108 18.40 15.90 -4.40
CA ARG A 108 17.95 17.28 -4.13
C ARG A 108 17.52 17.49 -2.68
N ARG A 109 16.85 16.52 -2.07
CA ARG A 109 16.41 16.64 -0.67
C ARG A 109 17.54 16.52 0.34
N ILE A 110 18.62 15.82 0.00
CA ILE A 110 19.81 15.76 0.85
C ILE A 110 20.57 17.09 0.79
N GLU A 111 20.70 17.70 -0.39
CA GLU A 111 21.42 18.96 -0.58
C GLU A 111 20.72 20.18 0.05
N LEU A 112 19.44 20.05 0.36
CA LEU A 112 18.61 21.10 1.00
C LEU A 112 18.54 20.97 2.53
N GLN A 113 19.20 19.98 3.13
CA GLN A 113 19.30 19.77 4.58
C GLN A 113 20.64 20.24 5.14
#